data_AF-A0A7X5N412-F1
#
_entry.id   AF-A0A7X5N412-F1
#
_cell.length_a   1.000
_cell.length_b   1.000
_cell.length_c   1.000
_cell.angle_alpha   90.00
_cell.angle_beta   90.00
_cell.angle_gamma   90.00
#
_symmetry.space_group_name_H-M   'P 1'
#
loop_
_entity.id
_entity.type
_entity.pdbx_description
1 polymer ?
#
loop_
_entity_poly.entity_id
_entity_poly.type
_entity_poly.pdbx_seq_one_letter_code
_entity_poly.pdbx_strand_id
1 'polypeptide(L)'
;GGLFDAAVFAFHNGRALLAKDRGPYLYLPKLQSMEEAALWETALAHIEAMLGLPHGQIKVTVLIETLPAVFEMDEILHALRERIVGLNCGRWDYI
;
A
#
# COMPACT_ATOMS: atom_id res chain seq x y z
N GLY A 1 8.50 4.77 10.45
CA GLY A 1 7.16 5.38 10.54
C GLY A 1 6.14 4.53 9.83
N GLY A 2 6.23 4.40 8.51
CA GLY A 2 5.15 3.87 7.65
C GLY A 2 4.39 2.62 8.15
N LEU A 3 5.08 1.56 8.60
CA LEU A 3 4.39 0.37 9.11
C LEU A 3 3.58 0.63 10.39
N PHE A 4 4.10 1.46 11.30
CA PHE A 4 3.37 1.85 12.51
C PHE A 4 2.12 2.66 12.14
N ASP A 5 2.26 3.62 11.22
CA ASP A 5 1.15 4.48 10.79
C ASP A 5 0.05 3.65 10.11
N ALA A 6 0.43 2.75 9.21
CA ALA A 6 -0.49 1.84 8.53
C ALA A 6 -1.21 0.90 9.52
N ALA A 7 -0.47 0.28 10.44
CA ALA A 7 -1.03 -0.64 11.42
C ALA A 7 -1.99 0.05 12.39
N VAL A 8 -1.62 1.21 12.94
CA VAL A 8 -2.46 1.96 13.88
C VAL A 8 -3.71 2.48 13.18
N PHE A 9 -3.60 2.97 11.94
CA PHE A 9 -4.76 3.39 11.16
C PHE A 9 -5.71 2.22 10.88
N ALA A 10 -5.19 1.09 10.40
CA ALA A 10 -5.98 -0.10 10.12
C ALA A 10 -6.62 -0.69 11.39
N PHE A 11 -5.90 -0.74 12.51
CA PHE A 11 -6.40 -1.26 13.79
C PHE A 11 -7.62 -0.48 14.28
N HIS A 12 -7.56 0.86 14.25
CA HIS A 12 -8.65 1.69 14.77
C HIS A 12 -9.82 1.83 13.80
N ASN A 13 -9.57 1.75 12.48
CA ASN A 13 -10.59 2.10 11.48
C ASN A 13 -11.05 0.92 10.62
N GLY A 14 -10.28 -0.17 10.52
CA GLY A 14 -10.50 -1.24 9.55
C GLY A 14 -11.88 -1.88 9.61
N ARG A 15 -12.32 -2.29 10.81
CA ARG A 15 -13.65 -2.89 10.98
C ARG A 15 -14.79 -1.89 10.74
N ALA A 16 -14.61 -0.63 11.15
CA ALA A 16 -15.61 0.41 10.96
C ALA A 16 -15.76 0.82 9.48
N LEU A 17 -14.67 0.78 8.72
CA LEU A 17 -14.67 0.98 7.27
C LEU A 17 -15.31 -0.20 6.55
N LEU A 18 -14.96 -1.44 6.93
CA LEU A 18 -15.55 -2.66 6.37
C LEU A 18 -17.06 -2.70 6.55
N ALA A 19 -17.58 -2.31 7.72
CA ALA A 19 -19.02 -2.24 8.00
C ALA A 19 -19.78 -1.22 7.11
N LYS A 20 -19.07 -0.41 6.34
CA LYS A 20 -19.60 0.58 5.39
C LYS A 20 -19.23 0.25 3.94
N ASP A 21 -18.86 -1.00 3.67
CA ASP A 21 -18.39 -1.47 2.36
C ASP A 21 -17.17 -0.67 1.83
N ARG A 22 -16.30 -0.24 2.74
CA ARG A 22 -15.03 0.45 2.43
C ARG A 22 -13.85 -0.26 3.06
N GLY A 23 -12.63 0.12 2.68
CA GLY A 23 -11.39 -0.39 3.25
C GLY A 23 -10.49 0.71 3.78
N PRO A 24 -9.47 0.38 4.58
CA PRO A 24 -8.34 1.28 4.81
C PRO A 24 -7.64 1.54 3.47
N TYR A 25 -7.58 2.80 3.05
CA TYR A 25 -6.95 3.18 1.78
C TYR A 25 -5.69 3.99 2.07
N LEU A 26 -4.56 3.53 1.55
CA LEU A 26 -3.24 4.08 1.84
C LEU A 26 -2.57 4.61 0.56
N TYR A 27 -1.78 5.66 0.73
CA TYR A 27 -0.79 6.07 -0.26
C TYR A 27 0.58 5.63 0.21
N LEU A 28 1.34 4.94 -0.64
CA LEU A 28 2.70 4.49 -0.34
C LEU A 28 3.70 5.42 -1.04
N PRO A 29 4.42 6.27 -0.27
CA PRO A 29 5.36 7.23 -0.83
C PRO A 29 6.76 6.63 -1.00
N LYS A 30 7.54 7.21 -1.92
CA LYS A 30 9.00 7.06 -2.03
C LYS A 30 9.53 5.62 -2.12
N LEU A 31 8.72 4.71 -2.67
CA LEU A 31 9.19 3.39 -3.08
C LEU A 31 10.31 3.53 -4.12
N GLN A 32 11.31 2.66 -4.07
CA GLN A 32 12.41 2.61 -5.03
C GLN A 32 12.46 1.30 -5.82
N SER A 33 11.85 0.21 -5.32
CA SER A 33 11.89 -1.07 -6.02
C SER A 33 10.65 -1.96 -5.77
N MET A 34 10.52 -3.02 -6.57
CA MET A 34 9.49 -4.04 -6.42
C MET A 34 9.64 -4.84 -5.12
N GLU A 35 10.84 -5.02 -4.58
CA GLU A 35 11.06 -5.72 -3.32
C GLU A 35 10.50 -4.93 -2.14
N GLU A 36 10.61 -3.60 -2.17
CA GLU A 36 9.97 -2.75 -1.19
C GLU A 36 8.44 -2.84 -1.30
N ALA A 37 7.90 -2.93 -2.52
CA ALA A 37 6.48 -3.16 -2.74
C ALA A 37 6.03 -4.55 -2.20
N ALA A 38 6.83 -5.59 -2.40
CA ALA A 38 6.57 -6.94 -1.88
C ALA A 38 6.66 -7.00 -0.33
N LEU A 39 7.54 -6.19 0.27
CA LEU A 39 7.59 -6.01 1.73
C LEU A 39 6.28 -5.39 2.23
N TRP A 40 5.75 -4.38 1.53
CA TRP A 40 4.44 -3.81 1.85
C TRP A 40 3.30 -4.81 1.68
N GLU A 41 3.28 -5.61 0.63
CA GLU A 41 2.27 -6.69 0.48
C GLU A 41 2.28 -7.61 1.69
N THR A 42 3.47 -8.11 2.07
CA THR A 42 3.65 -9.01 3.21
C THR A 42 3.16 -8.36 4.51
N ALA A 43 3.54 -7.11 4.76
CA ALA A 43 3.15 -6.40 5.98
C ALA A 43 1.65 -6.12 6.04
N LEU A 44 1.04 -5.68 4.93
CA LEU A 44 -0.40 -5.37 4.88
C LEU A 44 -1.26 -6.63 4.96
N ALA A 45 -0.86 -7.72 4.30
CA ALA A 45 -1.51 -9.02 4.44
C ALA A 45 -1.45 -9.53 5.88
N HIS A 46 -0.31 -9.35 6.57
CA HIS A 46 -0.18 -9.68 7.98
C HIS A 46 -1.11 -8.84 8.87
N ILE A 47 -1.21 -7.53 8.62
CA ILE A 47 -2.14 -6.64 9.33
C ILE A 47 -3.59 -7.08 9.11
N GLU A 48 -3.99 -7.38 7.88
CA GLU A 48 -5.34 -7.89 7.57
C GLU A 48 -5.67 -9.16 8.36
N ALA A 49 -4.75 -10.14 8.34
CA ALA A 49 -4.91 -11.39 9.06
C ALA A 49 -5.04 -11.17 10.58
N MET A 50 -4.18 -10.32 11.16
CA MET A 50 -4.22 -9.99 12.59
C MET A 50 -5.50 -9.28 13.01
N LEU A 51 -6.09 -8.48 12.13
CA LEU A 51 -7.33 -7.74 12.39
C LEU A 51 -8.60 -8.51 12.00
N GLY A 52 -8.46 -9.70 11.39
CA GLY A 52 -9.57 -10.47 10.86
C GLY A 52 -10.28 -9.79 9.67
N LEU A 53 -9.55 -8.97 8.91
CA LEU A 53 -10.06 -8.37 7.68
C LEU A 53 -9.90 -9.34 6.50
N PRO A 54 -10.78 -9.30 5.49
CA PRO A 54 -10.57 -10.06 4.25
C PRO A 54 -9.22 -9.72 3.59
N HIS A 55 -8.60 -10.70 2.93
CA HIS A 55 -7.38 -10.45 2.18
C HIS A 55 -7.62 -9.42 1.06
N GLY A 56 -6.70 -8.45 0.95
CA GLY A 56 -6.82 -7.36 -0.02
C GLY A 56 -7.87 -6.30 0.34
N GLN A 57 -8.38 -6.30 1.58
CA GLN A 57 -9.31 -5.28 2.09
C GLN A 57 -8.65 -3.90 2.22
N ILE A 58 -7.37 -3.85 2.57
CA ILE A 58 -6.54 -2.64 2.55
C ILE A 58 -6.14 -2.40 1.10
N LYS A 59 -6.49 -1.25 0.52
CA LYS A 59 -6.11 -0.86 -0.85
C LYS A 59 -5.02 0.20 -0.83
N VAL A 60 -4.17 0.19 -1.86
CA VAL A 60 -3.03 1.10 -1.95
C VAL A 60 -2.94 1.81 -3.30
N THR A 61 -2.51 3.07 -3.28
CA THR A 61 -2.01 3.80 -4.44
C THR A 61 -0.53 4.10 -4.21
N VAL A 62 0.31 3.79 -5.18
CA VAL A 62 1.76 4.01 -5.06
C VAL A 62 2.15 5.33 -5.72
N LEU A 63 2.96 6.14 -5.04
CA LEU A 63 3.58 7.32 -5.66
C LEU A 63 4.83 6.87 -6.41
N ILE A 64 4.81 6.99 -7.74
CA ILE A 64 5.99 6.92 -8.59
C ILE A 64 6.64 8.30 -8.54
N GLU A 65 7.48 8.46 -7.53
CA GLU A 65 8.14 9.73 -7.18
C GLU A 65 9.61 9.54 -6.81
N THR A 66 10.23 8.45 -7.25
CA THR A 66 11.68 8.24 -7.15
C THR A 66 12.21 7.83 -8.52
N LEU A 67 13.48 8.16 -8.80
CA LEU A 67 14.11 7.81 -10.06
C LEU A 67 14.14 6.28 -10.29
N PRO A 68 14.46 5.41 -9.30
CA PRO A 68 14.46 3.96 -9.52
C PRO A 68 13.07 3.38 -9.83
N ALA A 69 12.03 3.82 -9.11
CA ALA A 69 10.70 3.22 -9.24
C ALA A 69 10.05 3.40 -10.62
N VAL A 70 10.46 4.40 -11.41
CA VAL A 70 9.96 4.56 -12.78
C VAL A 70 10.38 3.40 -13.70
N PHE A 71 11.47 2.71 -13.38
CA PHE A 71 11.96 1.57 -14.16
C PHE A 71 11.35 0.24 -13.72
N GLU A 72 10.60 0.22 -12.61
CA GLU A 72 10.01 -0.99 -12.02
C GLU A 72 8.49 -0.88 -11.81
N MET A 73 7.80 -0.01 -12.56
CA MET A 73 6.38 0.27 -12.34
C MET A 73 5.49 -0.97 -12.49
N ASP A 74 5.77 -1.82 -13.47
CA ASP A 74 4.97 -3.04 -13.72
C ASP A 74 5.25 -4.10 -12.66
N GLU A 75 6.51 -4.21 -12.23
CA GLU A 75 6.94 -5.09 -11.16
C GLU A 75 6.36 -4.67 -9.80
N ILE A 76 6.27 -3.36 -9.53
CA ILE A 76 5.58 -2.80 -8.36
C ILE A 76 4.08 -3.12 -8.41
N LEU A 77 3.44 -2.96 -9.58
CA LEU A 77 2.03 -3.35 -9.78
C LEU A 77 1.84 -4.85 -9.54
N HIS A 78 2.76 -5.68 -10.04
CA HIS A 78 2.72 -7.12 -9.86
C HIS A 78 2.88 -7.52 -8.39
N ALA A 79 3.86 -6.94 -7.69
CA ALA A 79 4.14 -7.22 -6.28
C ALA A 79 2.94 -6.88 -5.37
N LEU A 80 2.15 -5.86 -5.72
CA LEU A 80 0.97 -5.41 -4.95
C LEU A 80 -0.37 -5.78 -5.61
N ARG A 81 -0.38 -6.71 -6.58
CA ARG A 81 -1.53 -6.98 -7.48
C ARG A 81 -2.86 -7.29 -6.80
N GLU A 82 -2.84 -7.81 -5.58
CA GLU A 82 -4.06 -8.13 -4.82
C GLU A 82 -4.75 -6.87 -4.23
N ARG A 83 -4.02 -5.76 -4.10
CA ARG A 83 -4.47 -4.55 -3.39
C ARG A 83 -4.19 -3.21 -4.05
N ILE A 84 -3.28 -3.13 -5.01
CA ILE A 84 -2.97 -1.87 -5.70
C ILE A 84 -4.14 -1.45 -6.58
N VAL A 85 -4.47 -0.15 -6.55
CA VAL A 85 -5.55 0.43 -7.36
C VAL A 85 -5.05 1.49 -8.35
N GLY A 86 -3.74 1.80 -8.32
CA GLY A 86 -3.14 2.69 -9.29
C GLY A 86 -1.78 3.25 -8.86
N LEU A 87 -1.19 4.01 -9.78
CA LEU A 87 0.05 4.75 -9.61
C LEU A 87 -0.24 6.26 -9.67
N ASN A 88 0.58 7.06 -8.98
CA ASN A 88 0.49 8.52 -8.97
C ASN A 88 1.85 9.14 -9.28
N CYS A 89 1.89 10.18 -10.12
CA CYS A 89 3.13 10.88 -10.47
C CYS A 89 3.39 12.06 -9.52
N GLY A 90 4.55 12.06 -8.86
CA GLY A 90 5.05 13.21 -8.09
C GLY A 90 5.98 14.11 -8.93
N ARG A 91 6.05 15.41 -8.61
CA ARG A 91 7.01 16.34 -9.27
C ARG A 91 8.29 16.54 -8.46
N TRP A 92 8.17 17.04 -7.23
CA TRP A 92 9.33 17.52 -6.46
C TRP A 92 10.12 16.42 -5.80
N ASP A 93 9.48 15.33 -5.40
CA ASP A 93 10.19 14.16 -4.87
C ASP A 93 10.90 13.37 -5.99
N TYR A 94 10.41 13.50 -7.24
CA TYR A 94 10.97 12.82 -8.41
C TYR A 94 12.23 13.49 -8.98
N ILE A 95 12.35 14.83 -8.86
CA ILE A 95 13.47 15.64 -9.39
C ILE A 95 14.53 15.82 -8.30
#